data_AF-A0A077MFA2-F1
#
_entry.id   AF-A0A077MFA2-F1
#
_cell.length_a   1.000
_cell.length_b   1.000
_cell.length_c   1.000
_cell.angle_alpha   90.00
_cell.angle_beta   90.00
_cell.angle_gamma   90.00
#
_symmetry.space_group_name_H-M   'P 1'
#
loop_
_entity.id
_entity.type
_entity.pdbx_description
1 polymer ?
#
loop_
_entity_poly.entity_id
_entity_poly.type
_entity_poly.pdbx_seq_one_letter_code
_entity_poly.pdbx_strand_id
1 'polypeptide(L)'
;MSDFVLTPGGYRPAKNVHYIPPDHTIQGAADGIRILGPQGQLVLEISPDSRHDPSRPLLPTNLTRLSPNEILRSGDSILLPAHSVIDEPGGPPVPRRVGEGNGHLEGRMFRRIDDITRLVKEPRQQLLRKGIVPATPINGWVAFTGWTNGSGSPISSFSTTWTVPAEPTTDVGQTIFLFNGIQNSDRIYQPVLQWGPSAAGGGPRWAVASWYVDGIGGTHLHTDLVDVRPGDVLTGVMTLTGTANGLHSYDCAFAGIANTGLLVTDIQELTWANETLEAYGVFDHSHYPPVSRTTMGAIEIRTRDGAAPHFTWTPDSVTRLDTEHAVVEIDGATNGSVSLRYTSELGDGAWIARHGLDSQEFQALFDDLTGNQGMELVCVSGYDEGGARYAAIWRKQVVDHAWQARHGLDSAGHQDLFDTLPADGWYPVLVNGYNVGGTDLYASIWHRSAVPPLWSAQHGLTPQDYQCVFDEYSAAGWVPVWVSGFGDGDDVRFACIWHRRQGWSPRWAARHGLDHVQHQAAFDDFVSQGLHPSVVCGYNDHGTNRFVSVFTDAPSPSLWVRHGISEPDYQAEFDGRPGEGWSPSQTNSWRGSTGTTFNVTFAK
;
A
#
# COMPACT_ATOMS: atom_id res chain seq x y z
N MET A 1 -26.36 -21.77 -16.74
CA MET A 1 -25.96 -20.52 -17.41
C MET A 1 -25.99 -19.47 -16.31
N SER A 2 -24.89 -18.77 -16.05
CA SER A 2 -24.80 -17.91 -14.88
C SER A 2 -25.71 -16.69 -15.05
N ASP A 3 -26.73 -16.58 -14.22
CA ASP A 3 -27.74 -15.52 -14.26
C ASP A 3 -27.20 -14.13 -13.86
N PHE A 4 -25.88 -13.91 -13.79
CA PHE A 4 -25.25 -12.68 -13.31
C PHE A 4 -24.38 -12.01 -14.38
N VAL A 5 -24.44 -10.68 -14.42
CA VAL A 5 -23.66 -9.80 -15.30
C VAL A 5 -22.95 -8.73 -14.48
N LEU A 6 -21.81 -8.24 -14.95
CA LEU A 6 -21.02 -7.23 -14.27
C LEU A 6 -21.54 -5.81 -14.54
N THR A 7 -21.77 -5.01 -13.51
CA THR A 7 -22.11 -3.58 -13.62
C THR A 7 -21.11 -2.75 -12.79
N PRO A 8 -21.10 -1.41 -12.93
CA PRO A 8 -20.65 -0.55 -11.86
C PRO A 8 -21.43 -0.91 -10.57
N GLY A 9 -20.74 -1.07 -9.45
CA GLY A 9 -21.30 -1.64 -8.21
C GLY A 9 -21.29 -3.17 -8.10
N GLY A 10 -20.75 -3.89 -9.08
CA GLY A 10 -20.48 -5.34 -9.03
C GLY A 10 -21.43 -6.25 -9.79
N TYR A 11 -21.30 -7.56 -9.57
CA TYR A 11 -22.13 -8.55 -10.27
C TYR A 11 -23.60 -8.47 -9.83
N ARG A 12 -24.52 -8.55 -10.79
CA ARG A 12 -25.97 -8.47 -10.57
C ARG A 12 -26.74 -9.48 -11.42
N PRO A 13 -27.90 -9.97 -10.96
CA PRO A 13 -28.75 -10.80 -11.79
C PRO A 13 -29.09 -10.08 -13.10
N ALA A 14 -28.88 -10.71 -14.25
CA ALA A 14 -29.13 -10.12 -15.57
C ALA A 14 -30.57 -9.62 -15.73
N LYS A 15 -31.52 -10.30 -15.08
CA LYS A 15 -32.94 -9.89 -15.04
C LYS A 15 -33.21 -8.55 -14.34
N ASN A 16 -32.26 -8.05 -13.55
CA ASN A 16 -32.36 -6.78 -12.81
C ASN A 16 -31.56 -5.66 -13.48
N VAL A 17 -30.93 -5.93 -14.64
CA VAL A 17 -30.16 -4.93 -15.40
C VAL A 17 -30.92 -4.59 -16.66
N HIS A 18 -31.23 -3.31 -16.85
CA HIS A 18 -32.07 -2.84 -17.95
C HIS A 18 -31.44 -1.67 -18.68
N TYR A 19 -31.47 -1.77 -20.00
CA TYR A 19 -31.15 -0.66 -20.89
C TYR A 19 -32.29 0.37 -20.90
N ILE A 20 -31.92 1.66 -20.87
CA ILE A 20 -32.82 2.79 -21.02
C ILE A 20 -32.57 3.44 -22.38
N PRO A 21 -33.56 3.39 -23.31
CA PRO A 21 -33.41 4.06 -24.59
C PRO A 21 -33.35 5.59 -24.43
N PRO A 22 -32.75 6.31 -25.39
CA PRO A 22 -32.79 7.76 -25.42
C PRO A 22 -34.22 8.30 -25.25
N ASP A 23 -34.31 9.48 -24.63
CA ASP A 23 -35.56 10.20 -24.34
C ASP A 23 -36.56 9.47 -23.42
N HIS A 24 -36.17 8.34 -22.82
CA HIS A 24 -36.94 7.69 -21.76
C HIS A 24 -36.60 8.30 -20.40
N THR A 25 -37.57 8.30 -19.50
CA THR A 25 -37.43 8.83 -18.14
C THR A 25 -37.57 7.71 -17.12
N ILE A 26 -36.67 7.67 -16.16
CA ILE A 26 -36.80 6.87 -14.94
C ILE A 26 -37.61 7.69 -13.94
N GLN A 27 -38.70 7.16 -13.42
CA GLN A 27 -39.50 7.82 -12.38
C GLN A 27 -39.50 6.97 -11.10
N GLY A 28 -39.18 7.61 -9.97
CA GLY A 28 -39.35 7.04 -8.65
C GLY A 28 -40.83 6.90 -8.28
N ALA A 29 -41.19 5.78 -7.67
CA ALA A 29 -42.53 5.52 -7.17
C ALA A 29 -42.47 4.90 -5.76
N ALA A 30 -43.57 4.99 -5.01
CA ALA A 30 -43.66 4.43 -3.66
C ALA A 30 -43.44 2.90 -3.63
N ASP A 31 -43.66 2.24 -4.76
CA ASP A 31 -43.60 0.81 -5.01
C ASP A 31 -42.55 0.45 -6.07
N GLY A 32 -41.51 1.28 -6.26
CA GLY A 32 -40.33 0.94 -7.06
C GLY A 32 -39.93 2.01 -8.07
N ILE A 33 -39.67 1.57 -9.31
CA ILE A 33 -39.25 2.43 -10.42
C ILE A 33 -40.16 2.19 -11.62
N ARG A 34 -40.51 3.26 -12.33
CA ARG A 34 -41.18 3.22 -13.62
C ARG A 34 -40.26 3.74 -14.71
N ILE A 35 -40.25 3.07 -15.85
CA ILE A 35 -39.64 3.56 -17.07
C ILE A 35 -40.76 4.12 -17.93
N LEU A 36 -40.67 5.41 -18.24
CA LEU A 36 -41.61 6.13 -19.07
C LEU A 36 -40.98 6.39 -20.44
N GLY A 37 -41.74 6.21 -21.50
CA GLY A 37 -41.32 6.59 -22.84
C GLY A 37 -41.44 8.09 -23.09
N PRO A 38 -41.04 8.57 -24.29
CA PRO A 38 -40.91 10.00 -24.57
C PRO A 38 -42.21 10.82 -24.47
N GLN A 39 -43.38 10.17 -24.50
CA GLN A 39 -44.69 10.82 -24.36
C GLN A 39 -45.30 10.61 -22.96
N GLY A 40 -44.50 10.13 -21.99
CA GLY A 40 -44.93 9.85 -20.61
C GLY A 40 -45.71 8.55 -20.43
N GLN A 41 -45.78 7.71 -21.47
CA GLN A 41 -46.42 6.40 -21.38
C GLN A 41 -45.57 5.42 -20.57
N LEU A 42 -46.21 4.62 -19.71
CA LEU A 42 -45.52 3.56 -18.96
C LEU A 42 -45.01 2.47 -19.92
N VAL A 43 -43.71 2.20 -19.87
CA VAL A 43 -43.03 1.16 -20.65
C VAL A 43 -42.74 -0.06 -19.79
N LEU A 44 -42.23 0.15 -18.58
CA LEU A 44 -41.91 -0.91 -17.63
C LEU A 44 -42.11 -0.40 -16.20
N GLU A 45 -42.60 -1.27 -15.32
CA GLU A 45 -42.68 -1.03 -13.89
C GLU A 45 -41.88 -2.13 -13.17
N ILE A 46 -41.01 -1.71 -12.26
CA ILE A 46 -40.08 -2.58 -11.55
C ILE A 46 -40.33 -2.39 -10.06
N SER A 47 -40.84 -3.44 -9.41
CA SER A 47 -41.11 -3.44 -7.97
C SER A 47 -39.82 -3.59 -7.15
N PRO A 48 -39.73 -3.04 -5.92
CA PRO A 48 -38.56 -3.15 -5.08
C PRO A 48 -38.39 -4.59 -4.61
N ASP A 49 -37.22 -5.18 -4.85
CA ASP A 49 -36.77 -6.34 -4.09
C ASP A 49 -36.42 -5.87 -2.65
N SER A 50 -36.61 -6.77 -1.68
CA SER A 50 -36.63 -6.52 -0.22
C SER A 50 -35.65 -5.45 0.33
N ARG A 51 -36.21 -4.55 1.16
CA ARG A 51 -35.63 -3.31 1.72
C ARG A 51 -34.34 -3.49 2.56
N HIS A 52 -33.41 -2.56 2.36
CA HIS A 52 -32.14 -2.35 3.08
C HIS A 52 -32.32 -1.43 4.32
N ASP A 53 -31.31 -1.37 5.21
CA ASP A 53 -31.27 -0.52 6.42
C ASP A 53 -30.76 0.90 6.09
N PRO A 54 -31.62 1.94 6.17
CA PRO A 54 -31.33 3.30 5.70
C PRO A 54 -30.28 4.06 6.54
N SER A 55 -29.74 3.46 7.61
CA SER A 55 -28.76 4.11 8.50
C SER A 55 -27.30 3.99 8.05
N ARG A 56 -27.02 3.37 6.89
CA ARG A 56 -25.65 3.08 6.42
C ARG A 56 -25.47 3.33 4.93
N PRO A 57 -24.25 3.71 4.48
CA PRO A 57 -23.95 3.79 3.05
C PRO A 57 -24.02 2.44 2.34
N LEU A 58 -24.48 2.46 1.08
CA LEU A 58 -24.63 1.26 0.26
C LEU A 58 -23.27 0.57 0.04
N LEU A 59 -22.26 1.35 -0.34
CA LEU A 59 -20.92 0.84 -0.66
C LEU A 59 -19.84 1.62 0.11
N PRO A 60 -18.74 0.96 0.50
CA PRO A 60 -18.40 -0.45 0.21
C PRO A 60 -19.06 -1.48 1.17
N THR A 61 -19.84 -1.05 2.15
CA THR A 61 -20.18 -1.88 3.32
C THR A 61 -21.24 -2.97 3.06
N ASN A 62 -21.97 -2.93 1.95
CA ASN A 62 -23.01 -3.91 1.61
C ASN A 62 -22.79 -4.49 0.19
N LEU A 63 -22.01 -5.57 0.07
CA LEU A 63 -21.89 -6.40 -1.14
C LEU A 63 -22.33 -7.84 -0.88
N THR A 64 -23.09 -8.45 -1.80
CA THR A 64 -23.35 -9.89 -1.79
C THR A 64 -22.06 -10.65 -2.09
N ARG A 65 -21.59 -11.46 -1.15
CA ARG A 65 -20.45 -12.36 -1.31
C ARG A 65 -20.90 -13.58 -2.12
N LEU A 66 -20.51 -13.70 -3.39
CA LEU A 66 -20.64 -14.97 -4.11
C LEU A 66 -19.54 -15.93 -3.65
N SER A 67 -19.91 -17.20 -3.44
CA SER A 67 -18.96 -18.23 -3.03
C SER A 67 -18.09 -18.65 -4.23
N PRO A 68 -16.85 -19.15 -4.02
CA PRO A 68 -15.96 -19.58 -5.10
C PRO A 68 -16.58 -20.62 -6.06
N ASN A 69 -17.55 -21.41 -5.59
CA ASN A 69 -18.22 -22.45 -6.38
C ASN A 69 -19.25 -21.91 -7.39
N GLU A 70 -19.70 -20.66 -7.26
CA GLU A 70 -20.65 -20.03 -8.18
C GLU A 70 -19.94 -19.35 -9.36
N ILE A 71 -18.70 -18.88 -9.15
CA ILE A 71 -17.83 -18.23 -10.15
C ILE A 71 -17.24 -19.27 -11.14
N LEU A 72 -16.91 -20.47 -10.67
CA LEU A 72 -16.42 -21.54 -11.55
C LEU A 72 -17.51 -22.05 -12.52
N ARG A 73 -18.79 -21.86 -12.21
CA ARG A 73 -19.90 -22.23 -13.11
C ARG A 73 -20.22 -21.17 -14.17
N SER A 74 -19.68 -19.96 -14.04
CA SER A 74 -19.87 -18.86 -15.00
C SER A 74 -18.77 -18.77 -16.06
N GLY A 75 -17.67 -19.53 -15.92
CA GLY A 75 -16.47 -19.42 -16.76
C GLY A 75 -16.28 -20.48 -17.86
N ASP A 76 -17.13 -21.50 -17.94
CA ASP A 76 -16.87 -22.62 -18.87
C ASP A 76 -17.47 -22.40 -20.25
N SER A 77 -16.67 -21.83 -21.17
CA SER A 77 -16.68 -22.14 -22.62
C SER A 77 -15.44 -21.58 -23.34
N ILE A 78 -14.22 -21.92 -22.91
CA ILE A 78 -13.06 -21.95 -23.82
C ILE A 78 -12.34 -23.29 -23.63
N LEU A 79 -12.52 -24.15 -24.63
CA LEU A 79 -12.00 -25.51 -24.76
C LEU A 79 -10.47 -25.55 -24.70
N LEU A 80 -9.87 -26.43 -23.87
CA LEU A 80 -8.66 -27.22 -24.19
C LEU A 80 -8.62 -28.55 -23.37
N PRO A 81 -7.98 -29.63 -23.87
CA PRO A 81 -8.38 -31.02 -23.61
C PRO A 81 -7.79 -31.66 -22.35
N ALA A 82 -8.51 -32.67 -21.86
CA ALA A 82 -8.29 -33.43 -20.63
C ALA A 82 -7.10 -34.39 -20.67
N HIS A 83 -6.40 -34.57 -19.53
CA HIS A 83 -5.74 -35.84 -19.20
C HIS A 83 -5.77 -36.15 -17.68
N SER A 84 -6.54 -37.20 -17.36
CA SER A 84 -6.40 -38.27 -16.35
C SER A 84 -5.94 -38.00 -14.90
N VAL A 85 -6.84 -38.36 -13.98
CA VAL A 85 -6.72 -38.57 -12.52
C VAL A 85 -6.08 -39.92 -12.18
N ILE A 86 -5.37 -40.01 -11.03
CA ILE A 86 -5.18 -41.27 -10.26
C ILE A 86 -5.28 -40.97 -8.74
N ASP A 87 -5.97 -41.87 -8.01
CA ASP A 87 -6.44 -41.86 -6.61
C ASP A 87 -5.40 -42.06 -5.49
N GLU A 88 -5.66 -41.41 -4.32
CA GLU A 88 -5.62 -41.77 -2.85
C GLU A 88 -4.59 -42.81 -2.23
N PRO A 89 -4.51 -43.11 -0.89
CA PRO A 89 -4.86 -42.44 0.41
C PRO A 89 -3.85 -42.62 1.62
N GLY A 90 -4.05 -41.89 2.75
CA GLY A 90 -4.21 -42.49 4.13
C GLY A 90 -3.08 -42.60 5.21
N GLY A 91 -3.10 -41.70 6.23
CA GLY A 91 -2.85 -41.88 7.72
C GLY A 91 -1.45 -42.30 8.28
N PRO A 92 -1.19 -42.40 9.63
CA PRO A 92 -1.78 -41.85 10.88
C PRO A 92 -0.71 -41.26 11.90
N PRO A 93 -1.01 -40.90 13.19
CA PRO A 93 -0.25 -39.88 13.99
C PRO A 93 0.37 -40.26 15.40
N VAL A 94 1.17 -39.31 15.97
CA VAL A 94 1.63 -39.01 17.40
C VAL A 94 2.58 -40.03 18.13
N PRO A 95 3.35 -39.76 19.25
CA PRO A 95 3.32 -38.68 20.27
C PRO A 95 4.64 -38.15 20.94
N ARG A 96 4.46 -37.12 21.80
CA ARG A 96 5.42 -36.37 22.67
C ARG A 96 5.88 -37.12 23.94
N ARG A 97 7.00 -36.68 24.55
CA ARG A 97 7.31 -36.83 25.99
C ARG A 97 7.99 -35.58 26.58
N VAL A 98 7.76 -35.40 27.89
CA VAL A 98 8.15 -34.29 28.78
C VAL A 98 9.24 -34.77 29.76
N GLY A 99 10.09 -33.87 30.26
CA GLY A 99 10.92 -34.06 31.45
C GLY A 99 11.43 -32.73 32.02
N GLU A 100 11.18 -32.48 33.30
CA GLU A 100 11.53 -31.30 34.11
C GLU A 100 12.94 -31.39 34.76
N GLY A 101 13.53 -30.25 35.15
CA GLY A 101 14.67 -30.16 36.09
C GLY A 101 15.34 -28.78 36.18
N ASN A 102 15.43 -28.20 37.38
CA ASN A 102 15.76 -26.81 37.76
C ASN A 102 17.22 -26.30 37.58
N GLY A 103 17.36 -25.00 37.19
CA GLY A 103 18.02 -23.94 37.98
C GLY A 103 19.50 -23.54 37.75
N HIS A 104 19.77 -22.48 36.98
CA HIS A 104 20.69 -21.35 37.29
C HIS A 104 20.58 -20.25 36.21
N LEU A 105 20.83 -18.98 36.57
CA LEU A 105 20.73 -17.81 35.67
C LEU A 105 21.86 -17.82 34.63
N GLU A 106 21.53 -18.09 33.37
CA GLU A 106 22.40 -17.88 32.21
C GLU A 106 21.66 -17.03 31.16
N GLY A 107 22.34 -16.01 30.62
CA GLY A 107 21.89 -15.29 29.45
C GLY A 107 21.54 -16.29 28.35
N ARG A 108 20.31 -16.20 27.81
CA ARG A 108 19.76 -17.21 26.92
C ARG A 108 20.53 -17.23 25.59
N MET A 109 21.53 -18.11 25.52
CA MET A 109 22.14 -18.58 24.29
C MET A 109 21.14 -19.53 23.59
N PHE A 110 20.40 -19.06 22.58
CA PHE A 110 19.56 -19.94 21.77
C PHE A 110 20.41 -20.72 20.77
N ARG A 111 20.92 -21.90 21.18
CA ARG A 111 21.31 -22.97 20.26
C ARG A 111 20.08 -23.82 19.91
N ARG A 112 19.64 -23.81 18.65
CA ARG A 112 18.90 -24.94 18.05
C ARG A 112 19.29 -25.14 16.59
N ILE A 113 20.42 -25.83 16.40
CA ILE A 113 20.62 -26.70 15.23
C ILE A 113 19.92 -28.01 15.61
N ASP A 114 18.77 -28.31 14.98
CA ASP A 114 18.30 -29.68 14.62
C ASP A 114 16.80 -29.79 14.28
N ASP A 115 15.95 -28.78 14.53
CA ASP A 115 14.49 -28.91 14.26
C ASP A 115 14.02 -28.45 12.85
N ILE A 116 14.90 -27.92 12.00
CA ILE A 116 14.50 -27.29 10.71
C ILE A 116 14.31 -28.29 9.54
N THR A 117 14.77 -29.54 9.65
CA THR A 117 14.79 -30.46 8.50
C THR A 117 13.47 -31.15 8.18
N ARG A 118 12.32 -30.79 8.78
CA ARG A 118 11.05 -31.52 8.54
C ARG A 118 9.85 -30.72 8.03
N LEU A 119 9.97 -29.43 7.73
CA LEU A 119 8.80 -28.61 7.34
C LEU A 119 8.91 -27.77 6.07
N VAL A 120 9.91 -28.01 5.22
CA VAL A 120 10.05 -27.26 3.95
C VAL A 120 10.13 -28.22 2.76
N LYS A 121 8.97 -28.71 2.32
CA LYS A 121 8.74 -29.11 0.92
C LYS A 121 7.25 -28.99 0.60
N GLU A 122 6.79 -27.79 0.26
CA GLU A 122 5.86 -27.57 -0.87
C GLU A 122 6.04 -26.12 -1.37
N PRO A 123 6.71 -25.90 -2.53
CA PRO A 123 6.83 -24.58 -3.13
C PRO A 123 5.48 -24.08 -3.67
N ARG A 124 5.24 -22.77 -3.56
CA ARG A 124 4.09 -21.99 -4.06
C ARG A 124 3.69 -22.30 -5.52
N GLN A 125 4.59 -22.86 -6.32
CA GLN A 125 4.33 -23.28 -7.70
C GLN A 125 3.45 -24.55 -7.85
N GLN A 126 3.29 -25.37 -6.80
CA GLN A 126 2.34 -26.52 -6.86
C GLN A 126 0.90 -26.14 -6.54
N LEU A 127 0.64 -25.04 -5.82
CA LEU A 127 -0.71 -24.49 -5.62
C LEU A 127 -1.33 -23.98 -6.93
N LEU A 128 -0.50 -23.38 -7.80
CA LEU A 128 -0.88 -22.95 -9.14
C LEU A 128 -1.19 -24.12 -10.09
N ARG A 129 -0.63 -25.32 -9.83
CA ARG A 129 -0.91 -26.55 -10.61
C ARG A 129 -2.06 -27.39 -10.06
N LYS A 130 -2.55 -27.12 -8.84
CA LYS A 130 -3.68 -27.84 -8.22
C LYS A 130 -5.03 -27.12 -8.39
N GLY A 131 -5.09 -26.02 -9.14
CA GLY A 131 -6.34 -25.26 -9.34
C GLY A 131 -6.91 -24.65 -8.05
N ILE A 132 -6.13 -24.62 -6.96
CA ILE A 132 -6.50 -23.97 -5.71
C ILE A 132 -6.02 -22.54 -5.82
N VAL A 133 -6.84 -21.70 -6.45
CA VAL A 133 -6.76 -20.25 -6.31
C VAL A 133 -7.10 -19.95 -4.84
N PRO A 134 -6.24 -19.28 -4.06
CA PRO A 134 -6.64 -18.75 -2.77
C PRO A 134 -7.83 -17.82 -3.00
N ALA A 135 -9.00 -18.23 -2.52
CA ALA A 135 -10.20 -17.42 -2.62
C ALA A 135 -10.04 -16.17 -1.74
N THR A 136 -9.77 -15.03 -2.38
CA THR A 136 -10.11 -13.72 -1.81
C THR A 136 -11.15 -13.07 -2.72
N PRO A 137 -12.42 -12.97 -2.30
CA PRO A 137 -13.43 -12.21 -3.03
C PRO A 137 -13.13 -10.73 -2.80
N ILE A 138 -12.39 -10.10 -3.72
CA ILE A 138 -11.99 -8.69 -3.57
C ILE A 138 -13.00 -7.80 -4.31
N ASN A 139 -13.72 -7.00 -3.52
CA ASN A 139 -14.82 -6.09 -3.85
C ASN A 139 -14.42 -5.03 -4.87
N GLY A 140 -15.09 -4.93 -6.02
CA GLY A 140 -14.68 -4.09 -7.17
C GLY A 140 -14.28 -2.65 -6.90
N TRP A 141 -14.68 -2.04 -5.78
CA TRP A 141 -14.27 -0.69 -5.39
C TRP A 141 -12.82 -0.71 -4.92
N VAL A 142 -11.93 -0.02 -5.64
CA VAL A 142 -10.48 -0.08 -5.41
C VAL A 142 -10.01 1.20 -4.69
N ALA A 143 -10.39 2.37 -5.19
CA ALA A 143 -10.01 3.67 -4.62
C ALA A 143 -11.12 4.69 -4.84
N PHE A 144 -11.48 5.45 -3.82
CA PHE A 144 -12.51 6.49 -3.95
C PHE A 144 -12.29 7.64 -2.96
N THR A 145 -12.94 8.77 -3.22
CA THR A 145 -13.14 9.84 -2.23
C THR A 145 -14.61 10.01 -1.92
N GLY A 146 -14.93 10.53 -0.74
CA GLY A 146 -16.30 10.80 -0.35
C GLY A 146 -16.46 12.16 0.31
N TRP A 147 -17.59 12.81 0.02
CA TRP A 147 -18.12 13.93 0.79
C TRP A 147 -19.63 13.77 0.98
N THR A 148 -20.11 14.05 2.19
CA THR A 148 -21.55 14.07 2.52
C THR A 148 -22.06 15.50 2.62
N ASN A 149 -23.07 15.83 1.81
CA ASN A 149 -23.73 17.13 1.86
C ASN A 149 -24.54 17.30 3.14
N GLY A 150 -24.01 18.10 4.06
CA GLY A 150 -24.68 18.54 5.28
C GLY A 150 -25.17 19.99 5.25
N SER A 151 -25.18 20.64 4.07
CA SER A 151 -25.47 22.09 3.96
C SER A 151 -26.95 22.46 4.18
N GLY A 152 -27.86 21.49 4.14
CA GLY A 152 -29.31 21.73 4.17
C GLY A 152 -29.90 22.19 2.84
N SER A 153 -29.08 22.29 1.78
CA SER A 153 -29.49 22.63 0.41
C SER A 153 -29.06 21.50 -0.53
N PRO A 154 -29.96 20.91 -1.34
CA PRO A 154 -29.61 19.77 -2.19
C PRO A 154 -28.51 20.09 -3.18
N ILE A 155 -27.71 19.09 -3.54
CA ILE A 155 -26.73 19.20 -4.63
C ILE A 155 -27.52 19.52 -5.92
N SER A 156 -27.19 20.65 -6.53
CA SER A 156 -27.81 21.14 -7.77
C SER A 156 -26.98 20.85 -9.00
N SER A 157 -25.65 20.78 -8.85
CA SER A 157 -24.73 20.36 -9.89
C SER A 157 -23.52 19.69 -9.26
N PHE A 158 -23.06 18.60 -9.86
CA PHE A 158 -21.74 18.03 -9.64
C PHE A 158 -21.13 17.68 -10.99
N SER A 159 -20.00 18.31 -11.33
CA SER A 159 -19.25 18.02 -12.53
C SER A 159 -17.78 17.78 -12.26
N THR A 160 -17.19 16.85 -13.00
CA THR A 160 -15.76 16.51 -12.95
C THR A 160 -15.25 16.32 -14.36
N THR A 161 -14.02 16.77 -14.62
CA THR A 161 -13.35 16.64 -15.93
C THR A 161 -12.10 15.78 -15.82
N TRP A 162 -11.94 14.82 -16.73
CA TRP A 162 -10.75 13.97 -16.79
C TRP A 162 -10.42 13.59 -18.24
N THR A 163 -9.20 13.13 -18.46
CA THR A 163 -8.77 12.63 -19.77
C THR A 163 -8.89 11.12 -19.81
N VAL A 164 -9.41 10.55 -20.90
CA VAL A 164 -9.45 9.10 -21.11
C VAL A 164 -8.00 8.58 -21.13
N PRO A 165 -7.63 7.65 -20.24
CA PRO A 165 -6.26 7.17 -20.15
C PRO A 165 -5.90 6.30 -21.36
N ALA A 166 -4.61 6.00 -21.52
CA ALA A 166 -4.15 4.99 -22.47
C ALA A 166 -4.82 3.63 -22.20
N GLU A 167 -4.88 2.78 -23.22
CA GLU A 167 -5.37 1.41 -23.08
C GLU A 167 -4.45 0.63 -22.11
N PRO A 168 -5.00 -0.29 -21.29
CA PRO A 168 -4.18 -1.21 -20.51
C PRO A 168 -3.10 -1.91 -21.32
N THR A 169 -1.96 -2.16 -20.68
CA THR A 169 -0.80 -2.80 -21.34
C THR A 169 -1.12 -4.23 -21.77
N THR A 170 -1.89 -4.94 -20.94
CA THR A 170 -2.34 -6.31 -21.19
C THR A 170 -3.86 -6.36 -21.05
N ASP A 171 -4.55 -6.91 -22.06
CA ASP A 171 -5.96 -7.26 -21.96
C ASP A 171 -6.11 -8.74 -21.58
N VAL A 172 -6.71 -8.98 -20.41
CA VAL A 172 -7.08 -10.30 -19.88
C VAL A 172 -8.60 -10.43 -19.71
N GLY A 173 -9.38 -9.52 -20.27
CA GLY A 173 -10.82 -9.41 -20.04
C GLY A 173 -11.19 -8.67 -18.74
N GLN A 174 -10.28 -7.85 -18.22
CA GLN A 174 -10.53 -7.00 -17.05
C GLN A 174 -11.51 -5.88 -17.37
N THR A 175 -12.20 -5.39 -16.35
CA THR A 175 -13.12 -4.26 -16.45
C THR A 175 -12.66 -3.16 -15.50
N ILE A 176 -12.60 -1.92 -16.00
CA ILE A 176 -12.22 -0.73 -15.22
C ILE A 176 -13.32 0.31 -15.39
N PHE A 177 -13.83 0.85 -14.29
CA PHE A 177 -14.76 1.97 -14.25
C PHE A 177 -14.10 3.17 -13.56
N LEU A 178 -14.25 4.34 -14.17
CA LEU A 178 -13.82 5.63 -13.67
C LEU A 178 -15.00 6.59 -13.73
N PHE A 179 -15.36 7.19 -12.60
CA PHE A 179 -16.54 8.06 -12.53
C PHE A 179 -16.51 9.01 -11.34
N ASN A 180 -17.20 10.13 -11.51
CA ASN A 180 -17.79 10.87 -10.40
C ASN A 180 -19.22 10.36 -10.14
N GLY A 181 -19.74 10.49 -8.92
CA GLY A 181 -21.09 10.02 -8.60
C GLY A 181 -21.79 10.83 -7.51
N ILE A 182 -23.13 10.84 -7.54
CA ILE A 182 -23.97 11.23 -6.40
C ILE A 182 -24.79 10.04 -5.92
N GLN A 183 -24.90 9.84 -4.61
CA GLN A 183 -25.58 8.69 -4.03
C GLN A 183 -26.27 9.00 -2.70
N ASN A 184 -27.13 8.07 -2.26
CA ASN A 184 -27.65 8.01 -0.89
C ASN A 184 -27.51 6.57 -0.34
N SER A 185 -28.24 6.22 0.71
CA SER A 185 -28.20 4.88 1.31
C SER A 185 -28.58 3.76 0.35
N ASP A 186 -29.39 4.08 -0.68
CA ASP A 186 -30.06 3.08 -1.49
C ASP A 186 -29.54 3.06 -2.93
N ARG A 187 -29.09 4.21 -3.45
CA ARG A 187 -28.85 4.39 -4.89
C ARG A 187 -27.64 5.25 -5.20
N ILE A 188 -26.96 4.92 -6.29
CA ILE A 188 -25.89 5.72 -6.89
C ILE A 188 -26.23 6.10 -8.32
N TYR A 189 -25.89 7.34 -8.67
CA TYR A 189 -26.06 7.92 -9.98
C TYR A 189 -24.72 8.42 -10.51
N GLN A 190 -24.33 7.99 -11.70
CA GLN A 190 -22.94 8.08 -12.14
C GLN A 190 -22.79 8.08 -13.68
N PRO A 191 -22.09 9.07 -14.26
CA PRO A 191 -21.54 8.98 -15.61
C PRO A 191 -20.23 8.19 -15.57
N VAL A 192 -20.18 7.05 -16.23
CA VAL A 192 -19.09 6.08 -16.12
C VAL A 192 -18.28 5.98 -17.41
N LEU A 193 -16.96 6.15 -17.30
CA LEU A 193 -15.99 5.71 -18.28
C LEU A 193 -15.61 4.25 -17.99
N GLN A 194 -15.78 3.37 -18.97
CA GLN A 194 -15.56 1.93 -18.88
C GLN A 194 -14.48 1.46 -19.87
N TRP A 195 -13.56 0.63 -19.39
CA TRP A 195 -12.77 -0.32 -20.19
C TRP A 195 -13.28 -1.73 -19.93
N GLY A 196 -13.25 -2.60 -20.95
CA GLY A 196 -13.55 -4.02 -20.78
C GLY A 196 -15.03 -4.37 -20.92
N PRO A 197 -15.40 -5.63 -20.71
CA PRO A 197 -16.78 -6.10 -20.78
C PRO A 197 -17.60 -5.73 -19.53
N SER A 198 -18.87 -5.37 -19.73
CA SER A 198 -19.89 -5.21 -18.68
C SER A 198 -21.28 -5.59 -19.21
N ALA A 199 -22.31 -5.45 -18.37
CA ALA A 199 -23.69 -5.65 -18.77
C ALA A 199 -24.16 -4.67 -19.86
N ALA A 200 -23.55 -3.48 -19.95
CA ALA A 200 -23.83 -2.54 -21.05
C ALA A 200 -23.10 -2.90 -22.36
N GLY A 201 -22.31 -3.98 -22.35
CA GLY A 201 -21.45 -4.40 -23.45
C GLY A 201 -19.99 -3.98 -23.22
N GLY A 202 -19.28 -3.68 -24.30
CA GLY A 202 -17.87 -3.25 -24.26
C GLY A 202 -16.91 -4.31 -24.79
N GLY A 203 -15.69 -4.30 -24.29
CA GLY A 203 -14.57 -5.11 -24.81
C GLY A 203 -13.24 -4.36 -24.63
N PRO A 204 -12.20 -4.65 -25.44
CA PRO A 204 -10.90 -4.00 -25.35
C PRO A 204 -10.92 -2.58 -25.93
N ARG A 205 -11.74 -1.72 -25.36
CA ARG A 205 -11.92 -0.32 -25.76
C ARG A 205 -12.50 0.50 -24.62
N TRP A 206 -12.26 1.81 -24.66
CA TRP A 206 -12.95 2.76 -23.80
C TRP A 206 -14.34 3.11 -24.35
N ALA A 207 -15.32 3.19 -23.47
CA ALA A 207 -16.65 3.72 -23.76
C ALA A 207 -17.23 4.42 -22.54
N VAL A 208 -18.21 5.29 -22.77
CA VAL A 208 -18.95 5.97 -21.71
C VAL A 208 -20.42 5.56 -21.71
N ALA A 209 -21.02 5.46 -20.52
CA ALA A 209 -22.46 5.32 -20.31
C ALA A 209 -22.85 5.92 -18.96
N SER A 210 -24.09 6.37 -18.82
CA SER A 210 -24.64 6.81 -17.53
C SER A 210 -25.42 5.69 -16.88
N TRP A 211 -25.28 5.56 -15.56
CA TRP A 211 -25.88 4.49 -14.77
C TRP A 211 -26.66 5.05 -13.58
N TYR A 212 -27.84 4.49 -13.36
CA TYR A 212 -28.60 4.64 -12.13
C TYR A 212 -28.78 3.27 -11.49
N VAL A 213 -28.17 3.11 -10.32
CA VAL A 213 -27.93 1.81 -9.71
C VAL A 213 -28.57 1.80 -8.32
N ASP A 214 -29.45 0.83 -8.12
CA ASP A 214 -30.05 0.50 -6.83
C ASP A 214 -29.18 -0.51 -6.05
N GLY A 215 -29.43 -0.61 -4.76
CA GLY A 215 -28.61 -1.31 -3.77
C GLY A 215 -28.39 -2.82 -3.96
N ILE A 216 -27.94 -3.51 -2.90
CA ILE A 216 -27.82 -4.98 -2.96
C ILE A 216 -29.17 -5.57 -3.38
N GLY A 217 -29.18 -6.26 -4.53
CA GLY A 217 -30.36 -6.94 -5.07
C GLY A 217 -31.25 -6.05 -5.94
N GLY A 218 -30.96 -4.75 -6.04
CA GLY A 218 -31.77 -3.76 -6.74
C GLY A 218 -31.58 -3.70 -8.26
N THR A 219 -32.37 -2.83 -8.88
CA THR A 219 -32.40 -2.57 -10.33
C THR A 219 -31.22 -1.72 -10.79
N HIS A 220 -30.56 -2.09 -11.89
CA HIS A 220 -29.49 -1.32 -12.50
C HIS A 220 -29.92 -0.86 -13.89
N LEU A 221 -29.87 0.43 -14.13
CA LEU A 221 -30.38 1.08 -15.33
C LEU A 221 -29.25 1.82 -16.02
N HIS A 222 -29.08 1.64 -17.33
CA HIS A 222 -27.97 2.24 -18.06
C HIS A 222 -28.36 2.73 -19.45
N THR A 223 -27.62 3.71 -19.96
CA THR A 223 -27.68 4.12 -21.37
C THR A 223 -26.87 3.18 -22.25
N ASP A 224 -26.88 3.39 -23.58
CA ASP A 224 -25.94 2.71 -24.47
C ASP A 224 -24.50 3.13 -24.17
N LEU A 225 -23.56 2.24 -24.51
CA LEU A 225 -22.15 2.60 -24.55
C LEU A 225 -21.86 3.46 -25.77
N VAL A 226 -21.21 4.61 -25.55
CA VAL A 226 -20.69 5.48 -26.60
C VAL A 226 -19.17 5.40 -26.58
N ASP A 227 -18.58 5.08 -27.74
CA ASP A 227 -17.13 4.91 -27.89
C ASP A 227 -16.40 6.25 -27.67
N VAL A 228 -15.32 6.20 -26.89
CA VAL A 228 -14.40 7.32 -26.69
C VAL A 228 -12.97 6.82 -26.89
N ARG A 229 -12.03 7.73 -27.11
CA ARG A 229 -10.64 7.40 -27.44
C ARG A 229 -9.70 7.84 -26.32
N PRO A 230 -8.58 7.14 -26.11
CA PRO A 230 -7.49 7.65 -25.30
C PRO A 230 -7.13 9.10 -25.67
N GLY A 231 -7.02 9.97 -24.67
CA GLY A 231 -6.76 11.40 -24.85
C GLY A 231 -8.00 12.28 -25.02
N ASP A 232 -9.20 11.73 -25.20
CA ASP A 232 -10.43 12.53 -25.17
C ASP A 232 -10.61 13.15 -23.76
N VAL A 233 -11.06 14.41 -23.71
CA VAL A 233 -11.39 15.08 -22.45
C VAL A 233 -12.89 14.93 -22.19
N LEU A 234 -13.22 14.28 -21.08
CA LEU A 234 -14.59 13.99 -20.66
C LEU A 234 -14.98 14.91 -19.52
N THR A 235 -16.24 15.35 -19.51
CA THR A 235 -16.85 16.00 -18.35
C THR A 235 -18.12 15.24 -17.98
N GLY A 236 -18.04 14.45 -16.90
CA GLY A 236 -19.21 13.81 -16.30
C GLY A 236 -19.99 14.83 -15.47
N VAL A 237 -21.30 14.94 -15.69
CA VAL A 237 -22.15 15.94 -15.03
C VAL A 237 -23.45 15.32 -14.52
N MET A 238 -23.85 15.72 -13.32
CA MET A 238 -25.17 15.46 -12.75
C MET A 238 -25.81 16.79 -12.34
N THR A 239 -27.04 17.05 -12.78
CA THR A 239 -27.75 18.32 -12.55
C THR A 239 -29.13 18.07 -11.96
N LEU A 240 -29.50 18.78 -10.91
CA LEU A 240 -30.85 18.81 -10.37
C LEU A 240 -31.79 19.55 -11.33
N THR A 241 -32.79 18.85 -11.87
CA THR A 241 -33.77 19.38 -12.82
C THR A 241 -35.08 19.78 -12.15
N GLY A 242 -35.36 19.29 -10.95
CA GLY A 242 -36.59 19.61 -10.24
C GLY A 242 -36.61 19.19 -8.77
N THR A 243 -37.44 19.84 -7.97
CA THR A 243 -37.72 19.42 -6.59
C THR A 243 -39.18 19.72 -6.28
N ALA A 244 -39.93 18.68 -5.93
CA ALA A 244 -41.36 18.78 -5.60
C ALA A 244 -41.71 17.77 -4.51
N ASN A 245 -42.51 18.18 -3.54
CA ASN A 245 -43.02 17.31 -2.47
C ASN A 245 -41.94 16.51 -1.69
N GLY A 246 -40.73 17.07 -1.56
CA GLY A 246 -39.59 16.40 -0.90
C GLY A 246 -38.89 15.34 -1.76
N LEU A 247 -39.23 15.25 -3.05
CA LEU A 247 -38.56 14.42 -4.05
C LEU A 247 -37.78 15.29 -5.04
N HIS A 248 -36.78 14.68 -5.65
CA HIS A 248 -35.77 15.34 -6.47
C HIS A 248 -35.67 14.66 -7.83
N SER A 249 -35.44 15.47 -8.86
CA SER A 249 -35.22 15.00 -10.23
C SER A 249 -33.85 15.44 -10.69
N TYR A 250 -33.12 14.55 -11.36
CA TYR A 250 -31.75 14.75 -11.79
C TYR A 250 -31.55 14.26 -13.22
N ASP A 251 -30.68 14.96 -13.96
CA ASP A 251 -30.12 14.50 -15.23
C ASP A 251 -28.65 14.11 -15.02
N CYS A 252 -28.19 13.06 -15.71
CA CYS A 252 -26.80 12.61 -15.71
C CYS A 252 -26.32 12.35 -17.12
N ALA A 253 -25.16 12.89 -17.48
CA ALA A 253 -24.60 12.74 -18.81
C ALA A 253 -23.09 12.95 -18.83
N PHE A 254 -22.49 12.67 -19.98
CA PHE A 254 -21.23 13.29 -20.38
C PHE A 254 -21.51 14.52 -21.23
N ALA A 255 -21.03 15.69 -20.79
CA ALA A 255 -21.26 16.94 -21.49
C ALA A 255 -20.74 16.88 -22.93
N GLY A 256 -21.62 17.16 -23.90
CA GLY A 256 -21.26 17.17 -25.33
C GLY A 256 -21.23 15.78 -26.00
N ILE A 257 -21.52 14.69 -25.28
CA ILE A 257 -21.58 13.35 -25.86
C ILE A 257 -23.04 12.89 -25.95
N ALA A 258 -23.57 12.80 -27.17
CA ALA A 258 -24.94 12.35 -27.43
C ALA A 258 -25.20 10.94 -26.87
N ASN A 259 -26.46 10.65 -26.54
CA ASN A 259 -26.92 9.34 -26.05
C ASN A 259 -26.34 8.89 -24.70
N THR A 260 -25.69 9.79 -23.95
CA THR A 260 -25.24 9.53 -22.58
C THR A 260 -26.19 10.10 -21.52
N GLY A 261 -27.21 10.85 -21.93
CA GLY A 261 -28.20 11.42 -21.02
C GLY A 261 -29.11 10.35 -20.41
N LEU A 262 -29.20 10.36 -19.10
CA LEU A 262 -30.13 9.57 -18.31
C LEU A 262 -30.94 10.56 -17.48
N LEU A 263 -32.28 10.49 -17.54
CA LEU A 263 -33.15 11.37 -16.77
C LEU A 263 -33.86 10.56 -15.68
N VAL A 264 -33.71 10.99 -14.43
CA VAL A 264 -34.37 10.39 -13.26
C VAL A 264 -35.25 11.45 -12.59
N THR A 265 -36.49 11.10 -12.27
CA THR A 265 -37.48 12.00 -11.69
C THR A 265 -38.08 11.44 -10.41
N ASP A 266 -38.50 12.32 -9.51
CA ASP A 266 -39.24 11.99 -8.29
C ASP A 266 -38.56 10.94 -7.36
N ILE A 267 -37.26 11.07 -7.14
CA ILE A 267 -36.48 10.19 -6.25
C ILE A 267 -36.12 10.87 -4.92
N GLN A 268 -35.67 10.08 -3.95
CA GLN A 268 -35.06 10.62 -2.75
C GLN A 268 -33.77 11.39 -3.08
N GLU A 269 -33.44 12.37 -2.24
CA GLU A 269 -32.22 13.17 -2.41
C GLU A 269 -30.98 12.28 -2.43
N LEU A 270 -30.05 12.60 -3.33
CA LEU A 270 -28.72 12.01 -3.41
C LEU A 270 -27.73 12.97 -2.76
N THR A 271 -27.24 12.62 -1.57
CA THR A 271 -26.54 13.53 -0.66
C THR A 271 -25.03 13.35 -0.64
N TRP A 272 -24.50 12.25 -1.17
CA TRP A 272 -23.08 11.92 -1.08
C TRP A 272 -22.43 12.04 -2.45
N ALA A 273 -21.32 12.77 -2.56
CA ALA A 273 -20.53 12.89 -3.78
C ALA A 273 -19.25 12.06 -3.66
N ASN A 274 -18.81 11.46 -4.76
CA ASN A 274 -17.58 10.65 -4.82
C ASN A 274 -16.85 10.77 -6.16
N GLU A 275 -15.53 10.57 -6.12
CA GLU A 275 -14.68 10.21 -7.27
C GLU A 275 -14.25 8.76 -7.10
N THR A 276 -14.21 7.94 -8.15
CA THR A 276 -14.07 6.48 -7.97
C THR A 276 -13.32 5.77 -9.09
N LEU A 277 -12.41 4.89 -8.66
CA LEU A 277 -11.87 3.76 -9.41
C LEU A 277 -12.51 2.47 -8.91
N GLU A 278 -13.20 1.78 -9.81
CA GLU A 278 -13.74 0.45 -9.58
C GLU A 278 -13.18 -0.52 -10.64
N ALA A 279 -12.60 -1.65 -10.25
CA ALA A 279 -11.96 -2.58 -11.19
C ALA A 279 -12.19 -4.06 -10.84
N TYR A 280 -12.29 -4.88 -11.89
CA TYR A 280 -12.58 -6.31 -11.84
C TYR A 280 -11.63 -7.09 -12.76
N GLY A 281 -11.18 -8.27 -12.32
CA GLY A 281 -10.25 -9.08 -13.12
C GLY A 281 -8.84 -8.50 -13.24
N VAL A 282 -8.48 -7.53 -12.40
CA VAL A 282 -7.14 -6.97 -12.30
C VAL A 282 -6.33 -7.76 -11.28
N PHE A 283 -5.18 -8.28 -11.70
CA PHE A 283 -4.29 -9.11 -10.88
C PHE A 283 -2.82 -8.67 -10.98
N ASP A 284 -2.54 -7.72 -11.86
CA ASP A 284 -1.21 -7.21 -12.17
C ASP A 284 -1.34 -5.76 -12.66
N HIS A 285 -0.35 -4.91 -12.39
CA HIS A 285 -0.39 -3.50 -12.79
C HIS A 285 -0.47 -3.31 -14.31
N SER A 286 0.02 -4.25 -15.11
CA SER A 286 -0.12 -4.20 -16.58
C SER A 286 -1.57 -4.30 -17.06
N HIS A 287 -2.51 -4.72 -16.20
CA HIS A 287 -3.94 -4.74 -16.52
C HIS A 287 -4.60 -3.36 -16.33
N TYR A 288 -3.90 -2.40 -15.74
CA TYR A 288 -4.26 -0.99 -15.75
C TYR A 288 -3.60 -0.27 -16.95
N PRO A 289 -4.08 0.95 -17.29
CA PRO A 289 -3.36 1.85 -18.19
C PRO A 289 -1.88 1.99 -17.80
N PRO A 290 -0.94 2.14 -18.76
CA PRO A 290 0.50 2.33 -18.52
C PRO A 290 0.83 3.74 -17.99
N VAL A 291 0.03 4.23 -17.06
CA VAL A 291 0.21 5.48 -16.32
C VAL A 291 -0.06 5.20 -14.85
N SER A 292 0.49 6.02 -13.96
CA SER A 292 0.31 5.83 -12.52
C SER A 292 -1.10 6.14 -12.03
N ARG A 293 -1.84 7.00 -12.74
CA ARG A 293 -3.12 7.56 -12.27
C ARG A 293 -3.97 8.15 -13.38
N THR A 294 -5.26 8.30 -13.09
CA THR A 294 -6.15 9.27 -13.76
C THR A 294 -6.48 10.39 -12.79
N THR A 295 -6.32 11.64 -13.21
CA THR A 295 -6.69 12.82 -12.41
C THR A 295 -8.10 13.26 -12.76
N MET A 296 -8.96 13.24 -11.74
CA MET A 296 -10.34 13.75 -11.72
C MET A 296 -10.28 15.21 -11.28
N GLY A 297 -10.32 16.14 -12.24
CA GLY A 297 -10.03 17.55 -12.02
C GLY A 297 -11.17 18.49 -12.42
N ALA A 298 -10.94 19.79 -12.24
CA ALA A 298 -11.96 20.83 -12.45
C ALA A 298 -13.30 20.48 -11.76
N ILE A 299 -13.19 19.92 -10.54
CA ILE A 299 -14.34 19.48 -9.77
C ILE A 299 -15.14 20.71 -9.34
N GLU A 300 -16.41 20.74 -9.71
CA GLU A 300 -17.38 21.76 -9.31
C GLU A 300 -18.61 21.11 -8.68
N ILE A 301 -18.91 21.52 -7.45
CA ILE A 301 -20.15 21.17 -6.75
C ILE A 301 -20.90 22.44 -6.39
N ARG A 302 -22.18 22.49 -6.74
CA ARG A 302 -23.11 23.56 -6.35
C ARG A 302 -24.31 22.98 -5.65
N THR A 303 -24.85 23.73 -4.70
CA THR A 303 -26.13 23.43 -4.03
C THR A 303 -27.26 24.28 -4.62
N ARG A 304 -28.51 23.95 -4.34
CA ARG A 304 -29.70 24.56 -4.95
C ARG A 304 -29.83 26.07 -4.69
N ASP A 305 -29.32 26.53 -3.57
CA ASP A 305 -29.19 27.94 -3.19
C ASP A 305 -28.05 28.68 -3.92
N GLY A 306 -27.31 27.99 -4.80
CA GLY A 306 -26.24 28.55 -5.63
C GLY A 306 -24.87 28.60 -4.95
N ALA A 307 -24.78 28.13 -3.71
CA ALA A 307 -23.52 28.09 -2.97
C ALA A 307 -22.58 26.98 -3.49
N ALA A 308 -21.27 27.21 -3.34
CA ALA A 308 -20.28 26.13 -3.32
C ALA A 308 -20.06 25.75 -1.85
N PRO A 309 -20.33 24.50 -1.46
CA PRO A 309 -20.13 24.07 -0.08
C PRO A 309 -18.64 24.04 0.30
N HIS A 310 -18.33 24.39 1.54
CA HIS A 310 -16.98 24.24 2.09
C HIS A 310 -16.85 22.87 2.76
N PHE A 311 -15.91 22.05 2.31
CA PHE A 311 -15.66 20.72 2.85
C PHE A 311 -14.26 20.22 2.50
N THR A 312 -13.88 19.09 3.11
CA THR A 312 -12.69 18.31 2.74
C THR A 312 -13.09 16.95 2.16
N TRP A 313 -12.50 16.58 1.03
CA TRP A 313 -12.64 15.23 0.48
C TRP A 313 -11.99 14.20 1.41
N THR A 314 -12.71 13.12 1.71
CA THR A 314 -12.15 12.00 2.51
C THR A 314 -11.76 10.86 1.57
N PRO A 315 -10.46 10.58 1.35
CA PRO A 315 -10.03 9.42 0.58
C PRO A 315 -10.25 8.13 1.37
N ASP A 316 -10.58 7.06 0.67
CA ASP A 316 -10.66 5.69 1.18
C ASP A 316 -10.26 4.72 0.07
N SER A 317 -9.70 3.56 0.41
CA SER A 317 -9.12 2.63 -0.55
C SER A 317 -9.13 1.20 -0.03
N VAL A 318 -9.40 0.27 -0.96
CA VAL A 318 -9.21 -1.17 -0.76
C VAL A 318 -8.13 -1.60 -1.76
N THR A 319 -6.88 -1.53 -1.29
CA THR A 319 -5.71 -1.87 -2.12
C THR A 319 -5.72 -3.35 -2.50
N ARG A 320 -5.46 -3.64 -3.77
CA ARG A 320 -5.37 -5.01 -4.31
C ARG A 320 -3.95 -5.39 -4.68
N LEU A 321 -3.21 -4.42 -5.20
CA LEU A 321 -1.83 -4.51 -5.65
C LEU A 321 -0.93 -3.57 -4.83
N ASP A 322 -1.34 -3.24 -3.60
CA ASP A 322 -0.60 -2.41 -2.64
C ASP A 322 -0.28 -0.97 -3.12
N THR A 323 -0.86 -0.52 -4.23
CA THR A 323 -0.64 0.85 -4.73
C THR A 323 -1.88 1.62 -5.14
N GLU A 324 -3.03 0.96 -5.28
CA GLU A 324 -4.22 1.68 -5.74
C GLU A 324 -4.82 2.50 -4.59
N HIS A 325 -4.84 3.81 -4.75
CA HIS A 325 -5.43 4.70 -3.76
C HIS A 325 -5.91 6.02 -4.38
N ALA A 326 -6.77 6.73 -3.64
CA ALA A 326 -7.19 8.07 -4.00
C ALA A 326 -6.37 9.12 -3.26
N VAL A 327 -5.90 10.14 -3.97
CA VAL A 327 -5.15 11.27 -3.39
C VAL A 327 -5.94 12.55 -3.66
N VAL A 328 -6.25 13.30 -2.61
CA VAL A 328 -6.83 14.64 -2.73
C VAL A 328 -5.70 15.62 -3.04
N GLU A 329 -5.69 16.16 -4.26
CA GLU A 329 -4.65 17.08 -4.74
C GLU A 329 -5.03 18.54 -4.45
N ILE A 330 -6.29 18.88 -4.72
CA ILE A 330 -6.87 20.20 -4.44
C ILE A 330 -8.24 19.96 -3.80
N ASP A 331 -8.40 20.47 -2.60
CA ASP A 331 -9.59 20.24 -1.81
C ASP A 331 -10.75 21.21 -2.13
N GLY A 332 -11.98 20.81 -1.79
CA GLY A 332 -13.18 21.63 -1.86
C GLY A 332 -14.04 21.46 -3.13
N ALA A 333 -15.10 22.27 -3.17
CA ALA A 333 -16.18 22.22 -4.16
C ALA A 333 -15.94 23.03 -5.45
N THR A 334 -14.85 23.78 -5.55
CA THR A 334 -14.57 24.67 -6.68
C THR A 334 -13.13 24.46 -7.12
N ASN A 335 -12.96 24.09 -8.39
CA ASN A 335 -11.70 23.68 -8.99
C ASN A 335 -10.95 22.62 -8.17
N GLY A 336 -11.70 21.70 -7.53
CA GLY A 336 -11.12 20.58 -6.79
C GLY A 336 -10.43 19.59 -7.72
N SER A 337 -9.56 18.75 -7.17
CA SER A 337 -8.85 17.72 -7.91
C SER A 337 -8.53 16.51 -7.04
N VAL A 338 -8.83 15.32 -7.56
CA VAL A 338 -8.54 14.02 -6.95
C VAL A 338 -7.79 13.15 -7.97
N SER A 339 -6.70 12.52 -7.55
CA SER A 339 -6.00 11.52 -8.36
C SER A 339 -6.45 10.12 -7.96
N LEU A 340 -6.93 9.34 -8.92
CA LEU A 340 -7.20 7.90 -8.77
C LEU A 340 -5.98 7.11 -9.25
N ARG A 341 -5.19 6.55 -8.34
CA ARG A 341 -3.92 5.88 -8.66
C ARG A 341 -4.11 4.39 -8.95
N TYR A 342 -3.46 3.92 -10.00
CA TYR A 342 -3.38 2.52 -10.45
C TYR A 342 -2.08 1.86 -9.99
N THR A 343 -0.98 2.61 -10.06
CA THR A 343 0.37 2.15 -9.74
C THR A 343 1.11 3.21 -8.96
N SER A 344 2.22 2.83 -8.31
CA SER A 344 3.18 3.82 -7.83
C SER A 344 3.75 4.64 -9.00
N GLU A 345 4.02 5.92 -8.77
CA GLU A 345 4.73 6.80 -9.72
C GLU A 345 6.23 6.53 -9.77
N LEU A 346 6.71 5.70 -8.84
CA LEU A 346 8.11 5.41 -8.63
C LEU A 346 8.46 4.10 -9.35
N GLY A 347 9.38 4.17 -10.31
CA GLY A 347 9.95 2.99 -10.96
C GLY A 347 10.86 2.18 -10.04
N ASP A 348 11.20 0.96 -10.44
CA ASP A 348 12.18 0.13 -9.71
C ASP A 348 13.51 0.87 -9.54
N GLY A 349 14.05 0.82 -8.33
CA GLY A 349 15.26 1.54 -7.92
C GLY A 349 15.02 2.96 -7.42
N ALA A 350 13.81 3.51 -7.57
CA ALA A 350 13.45 4.79 -6.96
C ALA A 350 13.58 4.72 -5.44
N TRP A 351 13.91 5.85 -4.82
CA TRP A 351 14.10 5.95 -3.38
C TRP A 351 13.52 7.26 -2.84
N ILE A 352 13.13 7.23 -1.57
CA ILE A 352 12.72 8.41 -0.82
C ILE A 352 13.51 8.39 0.48
N ALA A 353 14.15 9.51 0.80
CA ALA A 353 14.85 9.69 2.07
C ALA A 353 14.37 10.96 2.77
N ARG A 354 14.21 10.87 4.09
CA ARG A 354 13.81 11.99 4.96
C ARG A 354 14.59 11.91 6.27
N HIS A 355 14.77 13.04 6.90
CA HIS A 355 15.34 13.16 8.25
C HIS A 355 14.58 14.24 9.03
N GLY A 356 14.78 14.32 10.34
CA GLY A 356 14.07 15.27 11.20
C GLY A 356 12.61 14.92 11.49
N LEU A 357 12.16 13.71 11.14
CA LEU A 357 10.77 13.28 11.35
C LEU A 357 10.51 12.99 12.82
N ASP A 358 9.41 13.50 13.39
CA ASP A 358 8.93 12.99 14.67
C ASP A 358 8.26 11.60 14.52
N SER A 359 7.78 11.02 15.63
CA SER A 359 7.21 9.67 15.61
C SER A 359 5.92 9.57 14.79
N GLN A 360 5.08 10.61 14.79
CA GLN A 360 3.82 10.64 14.07
C GLN A 360 4.07 10.87 12.58
N GLU A 361 4.96 11.81 12.24
CA GLU A 361 5.38 12.07 10.87
C GLU A 361 6.05 10.84 10.25
N PHE A 362 6.94 10.18 10.99
CA PHE A 362 7.58 8.94 10.56
C PHE A 362 6.53 7.84 10.31
N GLN A 363 5.59 7.61 11.22
CA GLN A 363 4.57 6.58 11.05
C GLN A 363 3.66 6.89 9.85
N ALA A 364 3.21 8.14 9.69
CA ALA A 364 2.38 8.53 8.56
C ALA A 364 3.11 8.35 7.22
N LEU A 365 4.40 8.74 7.15
CA LEU A 365 5.21 8.53 5.96
C LEU A 365 5.49 7.05 5.72
N PHE A 366 5.74 6.27 6.77
CA PHE A 366 5.92 4.82 6.67
C PHE A 366 4.68 4.15 6.08
N ASP A 367 3.49 4.47 6.59
CA ASP A 367 2.22 3.91 6.13
C ASP A 367 1.94 4.28 4.68
N ASP A 368 2.23 5.52 4.27
CA ASP A 368 2.08 5.96 2.89
C ASP A 368 3.08 5.28 1.95
N LEU A 369 4.38 5.37 2.24
CA LEU A 369 5.41 4.84 1.34
C LEU A 369 5.34 3.31 1.24
N THR A 370 5.04 2.63 2.35
CA THR A 370 4.96 1.17 2.40
C THR A 370 3.61 0.67 1.89
N GLY A 371 2.52 1.19 2.43
CA GLY A 371 1.16 0.70 2.18
C GLY A 371 0.53 1.21 0.89
N ASN A 372 0.87 2.43 0.45
CA ASN A 372 0.28 3.05 -0.74
C ASN A 372 1.25 3.16 -1.92
N GLN A 373 2.56 3.20 -1.68
CA GLN A 373 3.56 3.31 -2.75
C GLN A 373 4.38 2.02 -2.96
N GLY A 374 4.17 1.02 -2.10
CA GLY A 374 4.84 -0.28 -2.13
C GLY A 374 6.36 -0.16 -2.08
N MET A 375 6.90 0.80 -1.34
CA MET A 375 8.32 0.95 -1.09
C MET A 375 8.72 0.19 0.17
N GLU A 376 9.93 -0.35 0.18
CA GLU A 376 10.51 -1.00 1.36
C GLU A 376 11.34 0.01 2.16
N LEU A 377 11.13 0.06 3.48
CA LEU A 377 12.05 0.76 4.37
C LEU A 377 13.36 -0.04 4.44
N VAL A 378 14.46 0.53 3.93
CA VAL A 378 15.78 -0.14 3.87
C VAL A 378 16.76 0.37 4.93
N CYS A 379 16.50 1.54 5.51
CA CYS A 379 17.33 2.11 6.57
C CYS A 379 16.49 3.02 7.47
N VAL A 380 16.69 2.91 8.79
CA VAL A 380 16.13 3.82 9.78
C VAL A 380 17.15 4.09 10.89
N SER A 381 17.28 5.35 11.29
CA SER A 381 18.08 5.80 12.42
C SER A 381 17.23 6.72 13.29
N GLY A 382 17.02 6.32 14.55
CA GLY A 382 16.51 7.20 15.59
C GLY A 382 17.62 8.04 16.20
N TYR A 383 17.30 9.24 16.68
CA TYR A 383 18.21 10.11 17.41
C TYR A 383 17.45 11.09 18.31
N ASP A 384 18.16 11.73 19.25
CA ASP A 384 17.60 12.77 20.10
C ASP A 384 17.92 14.17 19.58
N GLU A 385 16.87 14.96 19.40
CA GLU A 385 16.94 16.39 19.11
C GLU A 385 15.91 17.15 19.96
N GLY A 386 15.97 16.94 21.27
CA GLY A 386 14.94 17.44 22.20
C GLY A 386 13.68 16.58 22.21
N GLY A 387 13.84 15.30 21.84
CA GLY A 387 12.78 14.35 21.55
C GLY A 387 13.23 13.36 20.47
N ALA A 388 12.53 12.24 20.34
CA ALA A 388 12.81 11.26 19.31
C ALA A 388 12.62 11.88 17.90
N ARG A 389 13.63 11.71 17.06
CA ARG A 389 13.62 12.02 15.63
C ARG A 389 14.09 10.83 14.83
N TYR A 390 13.67 10.77 13.56
CA TYR A 390 14.00 9.67 12.66
C TYR A 390 14.55 10.18 11.32
N ALA A 391 15.64 9.55 10.90
CA ALA A 391 16.15 9.59 9.54
C ALA A 391 15.94 8.22 8.89
N ALA A 392 15.42 8.19 7.67
CA ALA A 392 15.03 6.95 7.03
C ALA A 392 15.11 7.02 5.51
N ILE A 393 15.33 5.85 4.90
CA ILE A 393 15.45 5.65 3.46
C ILE A 393 14.51 4.50 3.08
N TRP A 394 13.62 4.78 2.13
CA TRP A 394 12.76 3.80 1.47
C TRP A 394 13.23 3.60 0.04
N ARG A 395 13.07 2.37 -0.48
CA ARG A 395 13.41 2.02 -1.85
C ARG A 395 12.30 1.21 -2.50
N LYS A 396 11.97 1.53 -3.74
CA LYS A 396 11.15 0.68 -4.60
C LYS A 396 12.03 -0.42 -5.16
N GLN A 397 11.81 -1.65 -4.74
CA GLN A 397 12.56 -2.80 -5.22
C GLN A 397 11.72 -4.06 -5.21
N VAL A 398 12.05 -4.98 -6.11
CA VAL A 398 11.48 -6.33 -6.09
C VAL A 398 12.06 -7.06 -4.88
N VAL A 399 11.21 -7.32 -3.89
CA VAL A 399 11.58 -8.05 -2.68
C VAL A 399 11.27 -9.54 -2.86
N ASP A 400 12.26 -10.39 -2.59
CA ASP A 400 12.12 -11.85 -2.54
C ASP A 400 11.80 -12.38 -1.13
N HIS A 401 11.53 -11.47 -0.20
CA HIS A 401 11.26 -11.72 1.20
C HIS A 401 10.08 -10.86 1.68
N ALA A 402 9.40 -11.32 2.73
CA ALA A 402 8.49 -10.45 3.48
C ALA A 402 9.33 -9.61 4.46
N TRP A 403 8.89 -8.40 4.75
CA TRP A 403 9.58 -7.50 5.67
C TRP A 403 8.58 -6.80 6.61
N GLN A 404 9.04 -6.35 7.78
CA GLN A 404 8.30 -5.46 8.68
C GLN A 404 9.28 -4.62 9.52
N ALA A 405 8.83 -3.47 9.99
CA ALA A 405 9.65 -2.58 10.82
C ALA A 405 8.87 -2.05 12.04
N ARG A 406 9.61 -1.60 13.06
CA ARG A 406 9.08 -0.94 14.26
C ARG A 406 10.03 0.19 14.68
N HIS A 407 9.51 1.25 15.27
CA HIS A 407 10.28 2.37 15.82
C HIS A 407 9.75 2.78 17.21
N GLY A 408 10.56 3.51 17.98
CA GLY A 408 10.12 4.09 19.25
C GLY A 408 9.93 3.09 20.40
N LEU A 409 10.49 1.88 20.30
CA LEU A 409 10.33 0.85 21.33
C LEU A 409 11.40 1.00 22.41
N ASP A 410 11.02 0.92 23.67
CA ASP A 410 11.99 0.81 24.76
C ASP A 410 12.67 -0.57 24.77
N SER A 411 13.64 -0.73 25.67
CA SER A 411 14.39 -2.00 25.80
C SER A 411 13.49 -3.22 26.04
N ALA A 412 12.40 -3.07 26.80
CA ALA A 412 11.51 -4.18 27.13
C ALA A 412 10.62 -4.55 25.92
N GLY A 413 9.98 -3.56 25.30
CA GLY A 413 9.16 -3.77 24.11
C GLY A 413 9.95 -4.29 22.91
N HIS A 414 11.21 -3.86 22.77
CA HIS A 414 12.09 -4.41 21.75
C HIS A 414 12.53 -5.85 22.07
N GLN A 415 12.78 -6.17 23.35
CA GLN A 415 13.06 -7.54 23.78
C GLN A 415 11.86 -8.46 23.51
N ASP A 416 10.63 -8.00 23.71
CA ASP A 416 9.42 -8.77 23.39
C ASP A 416 9.33 -9.11 21.89
N LEU A 417 9.72 -8.19 20.99
CA LEU A 417 9.81 -8.50 19.56
C LEU A 417 10.87 -9.57 19.27
N PHE A 418 12.02 -9.46 19.92
CA PHE A 418 13.11 -10.43 19.81
C PHE A 418 12.72 -11.82 20.29
N ASP A 419 11.83 -11.91 21.27
CA ASP A 419 11.35 -13.20 21.79
C ASP A 419 10.22 -13.80 20.94
N THR A 420 9.48 -12.97 20.19
CA THR A 420 8.27 -13.39 19.47
C THR A 420 8.48 -13.59 17.97
N LEU A 421 9.06 -12.61 17.28
CA LEU A 421 9.20 -12.62 15.82
C LEU A 421 10.01 -13.81 15.28
N PRO A 422 11.11 -14.25 15.93
CA PRO A 422 11.86 -15.43 15.50
C PRO A 422 11.05 -16.73 15.46
N ALA A 423 10.06 -16.88 16.35
CA ALA A 423 9.20 -18.05 16.36
C ALA A 423 8.33 -18.14 15.10
N ASP A 424 8.04 -17.00 14.47
CA ASP A 424 7.27 -16.88 13.22
C ASP A 424 8.16 -16.82 11.96
N GLY A 425 9.46 -17.11 12.12
CA GLY A 425 10.45 -17.18 11.04
C GLY A 425 11.04 -15.84 10.62
N TRP A 426 10.78 -14.76 11.36
CA TRP A 426 11.39 -13.46 11.12
C TRP A 426 12.79 -13.39 11.71
N TYR A 427 13.67 -12.60 11.10
CA TYR A 427 15.00 -12.31 11.61
C TYR A 427 15.32 -10.83 11.44
N PRO A 428 16.03 -10.22 12.40
CA PRO A 428 16.37 -8.81 12.30
C PRO A 428 17.48 -8.63 11.26
N VAL A 429 17.40 -7.56 10.49
CA VAL A 429 18.45 -7.13 9.54
C VAL A 429 19.01 -5.76 9.86
N LEU A 430 18.26 -4.97 10.65
CA LEU A 430 18.68 -3.68 11.18
C LEU A 430 18.15 -3.55 12.60
N VAL A 431 19.03 -3.12 13.52
CA VAL A 431 18.67 -2.65 14.86
C VAL A 431 19.45 -1.38 15.13
N ASN A 432 18.76 -0.25 15.17
CA ASN A 432 19.32 1.03 15.56
C ASN A 432 18.84 1.35 16.98
N GLY A 433 19.78 1.50 17.91
CA GLY A 433 19.52 2.02 19.24
C GLY A 433 19.78 3.53 19.29
N TYR A 434 19.05 4.23 20.15
CA TYR A 434 19.22 5.66 20.41
C TYR A 434 18.69 5.99 21.81
N ASN A 435 19.23 7.04 22.43
CA ASN A 435 18.80 7.47 23.76
C ASN A 435 18.04 8.79 23.65
N VAL A 436 16.87 8.88 24.28
CA VAL A 436 16.07 10.11 24.38
C VAL A 436 15.79 10.37 25.86
N GLY A 437 16.36 11.45 26.40
CA GLY A 437 16.13 11.84 27.80
C GLY A 437 16.48 10.76 28.82
N GLY A 438 17.52 9.96 28.58
CA GLY A 438 17.95 8.87 29.47
C GLY A 438 17.21 7.55 29.25
N THR A 439 16.30 7.47 28.27
CA THR A 439 15.60 6.23 27.91
C THR A 439 16.18 5.66 26.61
N ASP A 440 16.63 4.42 26.66
CA ASP A 440 17.05 3.68 25.48
C ASP A 440 15.85 3.24 24.65
N LEU A 441 15.84 3.66 23.39
CA LEU A 441 14.84 3.35 22.38
C LEU A 441 15.47 2.64 21.18
N TYR A 442 14.64 1.90 20.45
CA TYR A 442 15.05 1.07 19.33
C TYR A 442 14.13 1.25 18.13
N ALA A 443 14.75 1.27 16.95
CA ALA A 443 14.11 1.05 15.66
C ALA A 443 14.73 -0.18 14.99
N SER A 444 13.90 -1.04 14.40
CA SER A 444 14.37 -2.29 13.79
C SER A 444 13.60 -2.67 12.54
N ILE A 445 14.30 -3.37 11.63
CA ILE A 445 13.75 -3.94 10.39
C ILE A 445 13.98 -5.44 10.45
N TRP A 446 12.95 -6.20 10.08
CA TRP A 446 12.86 -7.65 10.19
C TRP A 446 12.45 -8.26 8.87
N HIS A 447 13.18 -9.28 8.41
CA HIS A 447 12.88 -9.99 7.18
C HIS A 447 12.39 -11.41 7.47
N ARG A 448 11.61 -11.97 6.55
CA ARG A 448 11.23 -13.38 6.52
C ARG A 448 11.38 -13.88 5.09
N SER A 449 12.33 -14.79 4.89
CA SER A 449 12.66 -15.35 3.58
C SER A 449 12.55 -16.88 3.61
N ALA A 450 12.43 -17.50 2.43
CA ALA A 450 12.37 -18.96 2.32
C ALA A 450 13.68 -19.65 2.72
N VAL A 451 14.81 -18.92 2.65
CA VAL A 451 16.15 -19.41 2.96
C VAL A 451 16.88 -18.36 3.80
N PRO A 452 16.55 -18.23 5.11
CA PRO A 452 17.21 -17.26 5.97
C PRO A 452 18.67 -17.66 6.24
N PRO A 453 19.57 -16.69 6.53
CA PRO A 453 20.89 -17.01 7.07
C PRO A 453 20.73 -17.64 8.47
N LEU A 454 21.76 -18.33 8.97
CA LEU A 454 21.87 -18.46 10.43
C LEU A 454 22.18 -17.07 10.97
N TRP A 455 21.47 -16.66 12.00
CA TRP A 455 21.60 -15.31 12.54
C TRP A 455 21.61 -15.34 14.06
N SER A 456 22.20 -14.33 14.65
CA SER A 456 22.12 -14.02 16.08
C SER A 456 22.19 -12.51 16.24
N ALA A 457 21.38 -11.96 17.15
CA ALA A 457 21.38 -10.54 17.41
C ALA A 457 21.15 -10.26 18.90
N GLN A 458 21.71 -9.16 19.37
CA GLN A 458 21.73 -8.75 20.77
C GLN A 458 21.67 -7.23 20.85
N HIS A 459 21.08 -6.67 21.90
CA HIS A 459 20.98 -5.23 22.13
C HIS A 459 21.19 -4.88 23.61
N GLY A 460 21.44 -3.60 23.89
CA GLY A 460 21.69 -3.12 25.25
C GLY A 460 23.03 -3.59 25.83
N LEU A 461 24.00 -3.97 24.99
CA LEU A 461 25.31 -4.46 25.43
C LEU A 461 26.18 -3.30 25.91
N THR A 462 26.88 -3.46 27.02
CA THR A 462 27.95 -2.51 27.38
C THR A 462 29.12 -2.63 26.38
N PRO A 463 30.04 -1.65 26.32
CA PRO A 463 31.24 -1.78 25.48
C PRO A 463 32.05 -3.04 25.75
N GLN A 464 32.13 -3.46 27.02
CA GLN A 464 32.81 -4.69 27.43
C GLN A 464 32.06 -5.94 26.96
N ASP A 465 30.74 -5.98 27.13
CA ASP A 465 29.92 -7.12 26.70
C ASP A 465 29.94 -7.27 25.18
N TYR A 466 29.85 -6.15 24.45
CA TYR A 466 29.98 -6.13 23.00
C TYR A 466 31.35 -6.69 22.56
N GLN A 467 32.44 -6.31 23.23
CA GLN A 467 33.76 -6.85 22.91
C GLN A 467 33.83 -8.37 23.15
N CYS A 468 33.27 -8.87 24.26
CA CYS A 468 33.21 -10.31 24.54
C CYS A 468 32.43 -11.07 23.45
N VAL A 469 31.25 -10.58 23.07
CA VAL A 469 30.41 -11.17 22.03
C VAL A 469 31.13 -11.15 20.68
N PHE A 470 31.77 -10.03 20.37
CA PHE A 470 32.54 -9.86 19.14
C PHE A 470 33.66 -10.90 19.04
N ASP A 471 34.46 -11.07 20.08
CA ASP A 471 35.57 -12.01 20.11
C ASP A 471 35.09 -13.47 20.01
N GLU A 472 34.03 -13.82 20.75
CA GLU A 472 33.43 -15.16 20.69
C GLU A 472 32.91 -15.48 19.28
N TYR A 473 32.14 -14.58 18.69
CA TYR A 473 31.44 -14.83 17.43
C TYR A 473 32.41 -14.85 16.26
N SER A 474 33.39 -13.94 16.25
CA SER A 474 34.46 -13.92 15.26
C SER A 474 35.28 -15.21 15.29
N ALA A 475 35.64 -15.69 16.50
CA ALA A 475 36.35 -16.95 16.66
C ALA A 475 35.51 -18.17 16.21
N ALA A 476 34.19 -18.10 16.33
CA ALA A 476 33.26 -19.13 15.88
C ALA A 476 32.87 -19.03 14.38
N GLY A 477 33.46 -18.09 13.64
CA GLY A 477 33.24 -17.91 12.20
C GLY A 477 31.92 -17.24 11.83
N TRP A 478 31.34 -16.47 12.74
CA TRP A 478 30.24 -15.56 12.44
C TRP A 478 30.78 -14.24 11.89
N VAL A 479 29.98 -13.58 11.05
CA VAL A 479 30.31 -12.30 10.43
C VAL A 479 29.36 -11.23 10.98
N PRO A 480 29.87 -10.09 11.50
CA PRO A 480 29.01 -8.99 11.91
C PRO A 480 28.41 -8.35 10.66
N VAL A 481 27.09 -8.16 10.64
CA VAL A 481 26.35 -7.59 9.50
C VAL A 481 25.63 -6.30 9.85
N TRP A 482 25.38 -6.06 11.14
CA TRP A 482 24.87 -4.79 11.64
C TRP A 482 25.47 -4.49 13.01
N VAL A 483 25.76 -3.22 13.27
CA VAL A 483 26.16 -2.73 14.58
C VAL A 483 25.71 -1.29 14.76
N SER A 484 25.16 -0.99 15.93
CA SER A 484 24.73 0.34 16.35
C SER A 484 25.33 0.62 17.72
N GLY A 485 26.06 1.72 17.85
CA GLY A 485 26.44 2.30 19.13
C GLY A 485 25.48 3.44 19.46
N PHE A 486 25.13 3.62 20.73
CA PHE A 486 24.23 4.67 21.19
C PHE A 486 24.42 4.95 22.68
N GLY A 487 23.77 6.01 23.19
CA GLY A 487 23.99 6.51 24.55
C GLY A 487 25.11 7.54 24.64
N ASP A 488 25.49 7.89 25.87
CA ASP A 488 26.58 8.82 26.18
C ASP A 488 27.27 8.40 27.49
N GLY A 489 28.60 8.41 27.51
CA GLY A 489 29.44 8.09 28.66
C GLY A 489 29.18 6.70 29.25
N ASP A 490 28.85 6.64 30.55
CA ASP A 490 28.56 5.37 31.25
C ASP A 490 27.32 4.64 30.70
N ASP A 491 26.48 5.34 29.94
CA ASP A 491 25.29 4.80 29.28
C ASP A 491 25.53 4.40 27.82
N VAL A 492 26.78 4.37 27.35
CA VAL A 492 27.07 3.81 26.02
C VAL A 492 26.63 2.34 25.96
N ARG A 493 25.85 2.01 24.93
CA ARG A 493 25.34 0.67 24.63
C ARG A 493 25.54 0.32 23.17
N PHE A 494 25.53 -0.98 22.88
CA PHE A 494 25.61 -1.54 21.55
C PHE A 494 24.44 -2.48 21.24
N ALA A 495 24.01 -2.45 19.99
CA ALA A 495 23.19 -3.46 19.34
C ALA A 495 23.97 -4.05 18.17
N CYS A 496 23.90 -5.37 17.99
CA CYS A 496 24.61 -6.06 16.91
C CYS A 496 23.81 -7.21 16.32
N ILE A 497 24.07 -7.49 15.04
CA ILE A 497 23.52 -8.62 14.29
C ILE A 497 24.67 -9.34 13.61
N TRP A 498 24.65 -10.66 13.71
CA TRP A 498 25.67 -11.55 13.18
C TRP A 498 25.03 -12.60 12.30
N HIS A 499 25.63 -12.85 11.14
CA HIS A 499 25.19 -13.88 10.21
C HIS A 499 26.25 -14.97 10.04
N ARG A 500 25.76 -16.17 9.73
CA ARG A 500 26.56 -17.29 9.25
C ARG A 500 25.78 -18.03 8.16
N ARG A 501 26.46 -18.33 7.06
CA ARG A 501 25.86 -19.04 5.92
C ARG A 501 26.86 -20.01 5.34
N GLN A 502 26.40 -21.21 4.96
CA GLN A 502 27.25 -22.21 4.32
C GLN A 502 27.79 -21.66 2.99
N GLY A 503 29.11 -21.74 2.79
CA GLY A 503 29.77 -21.24 1.59
C GLY A 503 29.88 -19.71 1.49
N TRP A 504 29.50 -18.97 2.53
CA TRP A 504 29.67 -17.52 2.62
C TRP A 504 30.70 -17.18 3.70
N SER A 505 31.83 -16.62 3.28
CA SER A 505 32.95 -16.25 4.16
C SER A 505 33.68 -15.04 3.58
N PRO A 506 33.05 -13.85 3.57
CA PRO A 506 33.71 -12.63 3.11
C PRO A 506 34.90 -12.31 4.01
N ARG A 507 35.90 -11.60 3.48
CA ARG A 507 36.86 -10.89 4.33
C ARG A 507 36.14 -9.69 4.92
N TRP A 508 36.38 -9.43 6.19
CA TRP A 508 35.77 -8.31 6.88
C TRP A 508 36.71 -7.76 7.95
N ALA A 509 36.52 -6.51 8.32
CA ALA A 509 37.19 -5.83 9.43
C ALA A 509 36.18 -4.95 10.16
N ALA A 510 36.29 -4.86 11.48
CA ALA A 510 35.44 -4.00 12.27
C ALA A 510 36.23 -3.31 13.40
N ARG A 511 35.81 -2.11 13.76
CA ARG A 511 36.38 -1.30 14.86
C ARG A 511 35.25 -0.57 15.58
N HIS A 512 35.42 -0.33 16.87
CA HIS A 512 34.52 0.49 17.69
C HIS A 512 35.32 1.41 18.61
N GLY A 513 34.68 2.43 19.18
CA GLY A 513 35.34 3.37 20.09
C GLY A 513 36.30 4.35 19.43
N LEU A 514 36.31 4.45 18.10
CA LEU A 514 37.25 5.32 17.38
C LEU A 514 36.77 6.78 17.42
N ASP A 515 37.65 7.73 17.69
CA ASP A 515 37.36 9.14 17.37
C ASP A 515 37.37 9.39 15.85
N HIS A 516 37.04 10.62 15.42
CA HIS A 516 37.00 10.97 14.01
C HIS A 516 38.33 10.74 13.26
N VAL A 517 39.47 11.05 13.87
CA VAL A 517 40.79 10.93 13.22
C VAL A 517 41.16 9.45 13.10
N GLN A 518 40.93 8.68 14.15
CA GLN A 518 41.16 7.24 14.18
C GLN A 518 40.23 6.51 13.20
N HIS A 519 38.96 6.91 13.12
CA HIS A 519 38.00 6.34 12.20
C HIS A 519 38.40 6.61 10.74
N GLN A 520 38.79 7.85 10.40
CA GLN A 520 39.26 8.17 9.06
C GLN A 520 40.50 7.33 8.67
N ALA A 521 41.46 7.19 9.59
CA ALA A 521 42.66 6.37 9.33
C ALA A 521 42.32 4.89 9.12
N ALA A 522 41.39 4.34 9.92
CA ALA A 522 40.92 2.96 9.76
C ALA A 522 40.13 2.78 8.45
N PHE A 523 39.30 3.76 8.08
CA PHE A 523 38.56 3.77 6.82
C PHE A 523 39.52 3.71 5.62
N ASP A 524 40.51 4.60 5.59
CA ASP A 524 41.49 4.67 4.49
C ASP A 524 42.31 3.37 4.39
N ASP A 525 42.72 2.80 5.53
CA ASP A 525 43.44 1.52 5.59
C ASP A 525 42.59 0.37 5.04
N PHE A 526 41.35 0.19 5.50
CA PHE A 526 40.48 -0.89 5.05
C PHE A 526 40.09 -0.76 3.58
N VAL A 527 39.83 0.47 3.10
CA VAL A 527 39.58 0.74 1.68
C VAL A 527 40.81 0.39 0.84
N SER A 528 42.03 0.70 1.30
CA SER A 528 43.26 0.32 0.60
C SER A 528 43.46 -1.21 0.50
N GLN A 529 42.85 -1.98 1.41
CA GLN A 529 42.85 -3.44 1.42
C GLN A 529 41.71 -4.06 0.59
N GLY A 530 40.92 -3.24 -0.11
CA GLY A 530 39.79 -3.67 -0.93
C GLY A 530 38.54 -4.04 -0.13
N LEU A 531 38.45 -3.62 1.13
CA LEU A 531 37.20 -3.68 1.89
C LEU A 531 36.42 -2.38 1.66
N HIS A 532 35.10 -2.43 1.79
CA HIS A 532 34.25 -1.25 1.73
C HIS A 532 33.36 -1.20 2.99
N PRO A 533 32.95 0.00 3.43
CA PRO A 533 32.07 0.13 4.59
C PRO A 533 30.72 -0.53 4.29
N SER A 534 30.30 -1.43 5.19
CA SER A 534 28.96 -2.01 5.18
C SER A 534 28.08 -1.44 6.29
N VAL A 535 28.68 -0.91 7.36
CA VAL A 535 27.99 -0.23 8.46
C VAL A 535 28.91 0.86 9.01
N VAL A 536 28.39 2.06 9.21
CA VAL A 536 29.06 3.15 9.94
C VAL A 536 28.06 3.82 10.87
N CYS A 537 28.22 3.61 12.18
CA CYS A 537 27.38 4.21 13.22
C CYS A 537 28.22 5.15 14.09
N GLY A 538 27.75 6.38 14.26
CA GLY A 538 28.27 7.34 15.23
C GLY A 538 27.47 7.31 16.52
N TYR A 539 28.12 7.65 17.63
CA TYR A 539 27.51 7.81 18.94
C TYR A 539 28.33 8.79 19.79
N ASN A 540 27.78 9.20 20.94
CA ASN A 540 28.47 10.07 21.88
C ASN A 540 29.12 9.24 23.00
N ASP A 541 30.30 9.66 23.43
CA ASP A 541 30.99 9.09 24.58
C ASP A 541 31.69 10.23 25.34
N HIS A 542 31.09 10.65 26.46
CA HIS A 542 31.55 11.76 27.30
C HIS A 542 31.76 13.06 26.50
N GLY A 543 30.79 13.41 25.65
CA GLY A 543 30.84 14.62 24.82
C GLY A 543 31.78 14.50 23.61
N THR A 544 32.26 13.31 23.27
CA THR A 544 33.11 13.04 22.10
C THR A 544 32.38 12.14 21.11
N ASN A 545 32.35 12.53 19.84
CA ASN A 545 31.83 11.65 18.78
C ASN A 545 32.74 10.43 18.60
N ARG A 546 32.16 9.24 18.73
CA ARG A 546 32.81 7.95 18.49
C ARG A 546 32.15 7.21 17.34
N PHE A 547 32.89 6.29 16.75
CA PHE A 547 32.43 5.49 15.62
C PHE A 547 32.58 4.00 15.90
N VAL A 548 31.58 3.25 15.45
CA VAL A 548 31.64 1.80 15.24
C VAL A 548 31.32 1.48 13.80
N SER A 549 32.16 0.67 13.17
CA SER A 549 32.04 0.38 11.75
C SER A 549 32.45 -1.05 11.41
N VAL A 550 31.82 -1.56 10.36
CA VAL A 550 32.09 -2.86 9.74
C VAL A 550 32.41 -2.62 8.27
N PHE A 551 33.47 -3.26 7.80
CA PHE A 551 33.93 -3.27 6.42
C PHE A 551 33.97 -4.71 5.91
N THR A 552 33.64 -4.92 4.65
CA THR A 552 33.57 -6.25 4.04
C THR A 552 34.08 -6.21 2.60
N ASP A 553 34.42 -7.36 2.02
CA ASP A 553 34.66 -7.53 0.58
C ASP A 553 33.49 -8.19 -0.15
N ALA A 554 32.35 -8.38 0.53
CA ALA A 554 31.13 -8.85 -0.09
C ALA A 554 30.75 -7.98 -1.31
N PRO A 555 30.17 -8.52 -2.40
CA PRO A 555 29.85 -7.70 -3.57
C PRO A 555 29.05 -6.45 -3.19
N SER A 556 29.60 -5.28 -3.50
CA SER A 556 29.01 -3.98 -3.19
C SER A 556 29.06 -3.06 -4.41
N PRO A 557 28.03 -2.22 -4.61
CA PRO A 557 28.06 -1.15 -5.61
C PRO A 557 29.21 -0.18 -5.38
N SER A 558 29.43 0.73 -6.31
CA SER A 558 30.32 1.87 -6.02
C SER A 558 29.73 2.65 -4.85
N LEU A 559 30.55 3.08 -3.89
CA LEU A 559 30.09 3.80 -2.70
C LEU A 559 30.65 5.22 -2.64
N TRP A 560 29.81 6.16 -2.18
CA TRP A 560 30.19 7.49 -1.76
C TRP A 560 29.80 7.68 -0.29
N VAL A 561 30.77 7.92 0.59
CA VAL A 561 30.56 7.89 2.04
C VAL A 561 31.06 9.17 2.69
N ARG A 562 30.26 9.73 3.59
CA ARG A 562 30.67 10.78 4.52
C ARG A 562 30.20 10.46 5.92
N HIS A 563 31.02 10.75 6.91
CA HIS A 563 30.74 10.45 8.31
C HIS A 563 31.12 11.62 9.21
N GLY A 564 30.41 11.78 10.32
CA GLY A 564 30.66 12.86 11.29
C GLY A 564 30.33 14.25 10.75
N ILE A 565 29.39 14.38 9.82
CA ILE A 565 29.05 15.65 9.16
C ILE A 565 27.90 16.36 9.88
N SER A 566 27.86 17.69 9.74
CA SER A 566 26.77 18.52 10.25
C SER A 566 25.47 18.29 9.46
N GLU A 567 24.32 18.65 10.03
CA GLU A 567 23.04 18.58 9.32
C GLU A 567 23.03 19.39 8.00
N PRO A 568 23.56 20.64 7.94
CA PRO A 568 23.65 21.36 6.66
C PRO A 568 24.53 20.64 5.62
N ASP A 569 25.66 20.05 6.04
CA ASP A 569 26.52 19.29 5.13
C ASP A 569 25.82 18.00 4.65
N TYR A 570 25.10 17.33 5.55
CA TYR A 570 24.28 16.16 5.22
C TYR A 570 23.21 16.50 4.18
N GLN A 571 22.48 17.60 4.38
CA GLN A 571 21.49 18.08 3.43
C GLN A 571 22.14 18.41 2.07
N ALA A 572 23.31 19.05 2.07
CA ALA A 572 24.04 19.36 0.84
C ALA A 572 24.46 18.10 0.05
N GLU A 573 24.85 17.02 0.73
CA GLU A 573 25.13 15.74 0.06
C GLU A 573 23.85 15.12 -0.51
N PHE A 574 22.73 15.15 0.23
CA PHE A 574 21.43 14.66 -0.26
C PHE A 574 20.89 15.44 -1.46
N ASP A 575 21.14 16.74 -1.53
CA ASP A 575 20.69 17.58 -2.63
C ASP A 575 21.57 17.40 -3.88
N GLY A 576 22.88 17.19 -3.69
CA GLY A 576 23.86 17.13 -4.79
C GLY A 576 24.04 15.74 -5.41
N ARG A 577 24.21 14.69 -4.59
CA ARG A 577 24.60 13.34 -5.06
C ARG A 577 23.60 12.69 -6.00
N PRO A 578 22.28 12.84 -5.83
CA PRO A 578 21.31 12.32 -6.79
C PRO A 578 21.54 12.83 -8.23
N GLY A 579 21.96 14.08 -8.40
CA GLY A 579 22.27 14.68 -9.71
C GLY A 579 23.49 14.04 -10.40
N GLU A 580 24.34 13.35 -9.65
CA GLU A 580 25.51 12.59 -10.15
C GLU A 580 25.18 11.09 -10.37
N GLY A 581 23.93 10.70 -10.14
CA GLY A 581 23.44 9.33 -10.29
C GLY A 581 23.73 8.42 -9.09
N TRP A 582 23.99 8.99 -7.92
CA TRP A 582 24.12 8.25 -6.66
C TRP A 582 22.77 8.14 -5.96
N SER A 583 22.50 7.01 -5.31
CA SER A 583 21.29 6.81 -4.50
C SER A 583 21.65 6.54 -3.04
N PRO A 584 20.99 7.15 -2.04
CA PRO A 584 21.26 6.90 -0.64
C PRO A 584 20.94 5.45 -0.32
N SER A 585 21.81 4.83 0.49
CA SER A 585 21.71 3.41 0.86
C SER A 585 21.70 3.22 2.37
N GLN A 586 22.42 4.07 3.12
CA GLN A 586 22.40 4.07 4.58
C GLN A 586 22.52 5.49 5.11
N THR A 587 21.86 5.74 6.23
CA THR A 587 22.01 6.94 7.04
C THR A 587 22.09 6.55 8.50
N ASN A 588 22.85 7.32 9.26
CA ASN A 588 22.88 7.22 10.72
C ASN A 588 23.01 8.61 11.31
N SER A 589 22.32 8.83 12.42
CA SER A 589 22.22 10.13 13.10
C SER A 589 22.35 9.94 14.60
N TRP A 590 22.96 10.90 15.28
CA TRP A 590 23.06 10.93 16.74
C TRP A 590 23.21 12.35 17.27
N ARG A 591 22.96 12.54 18.58
CA ARG A 591 23.29 13.79 19.27
C ARG A 591 24.79 13.88 19.48
N GLY A 592 25.47 14.65 18.63
CA GLY A 592 26.89 14.95 18.77
C GLY A 592 27.16 16.09 19.75
N SER A 593 28.45 16.39 19.94
CA SER A 593 28.92 17.40 20.90
C SER A 593 28.53 18.84 20.57
N THR A 594 28.30 19.14 19.28
CA THR A 594 27.93 20.47 18.78
C THR A 594 26.53 20.52 18.17
N GLY A 595 25.74 19.46 18.32
CA GLY A 595 24.42 19.29 17.70
C GLY A 595 24.28 17.94 17.00
N THR A 596 23.18 17.76 16.27
CA THR A 596 22.90 16.54 15.51
C THR A 596 24.00 16.30 14.47
N THR A 597 24.55 15.10 14.45
CA THR A 597 25.63 14.68 13.55
C THR A 597 25.16 13.49 12.73
N PHE A 598 25.60 13.41 11.47
CA PHE A 598 25.17 12.41 10.52
C PHE A 598 26.32 11.64 9.88
N ASN A 599 26.00 10.40 9.48
CA ASN A 599 26.73 9.62 8.48
C ASN A 599 25.79 9.34 7.31
N VAL A 600 26.31 9.35 6.09
CA VAL A 600 25.56 8.98 4.88
C VAL A 600 26.43 8.14 3.95
N THR A 601 25.81 7.10 3.39
CA THR A 601 26.39 6.26 2.34
C THR A 601 25.46 6.29 1.13
N PHE A 602 25.96 6.71 -0.02
CA PHE A 602 25.31 6.54 -1.31
C PHE A 602 25.95 5.41 -2.10
N ALA A 603 25.16 4.77 -2.95
CA ALA A 603 25.53 3.65 -3.80
C ALA A 603 25.20 3.94 -5.28
N LYS A 604 25.98 3.35 -6.19
CA LYS A 604 25.78 3.43 -7.64
C LYS A 604 26.11 2.12 -8.35
#